data_AF-A0A3D4E9S2-F1
#
_entry.id   AF-A0A3D4E9S2-F1
#
_cell.length_a   1.000
_cell.length_b   1.000
_cell.length_c   1.000
_cell.angle_alpha   90.00
_cell.angle_beta   90.00
_cell.angle_gamma   90.00
#
_symmetry.space_group_name_H-M   'P 1'
#
loop_
_entity.id
_entity.type
_entity.pdbx_description
1 polymer ?
#
loop_
_entity_poly.entity_id
_entity_poly.type
_entity_poly.pdbx_seq_one_letter_code
_entity_poly.pdbx_strand_id
1 'polypeptide(L)' 'GYPGGIKERSKGQILDGKHPERVVEKAVERMLPRGPLGRKVFSNLRVYAGAEHPHEAQKPEVLDVAAMNPKNKR' A
#
# COMPACT_ATOMS: atom_id res chain seq x y z
N GLY A 1 -6.58 -24.54 5.55
CA GLY A 1 -5.34 -24.52 6.35
C GLY A 1 -5.33 -25.70 7.31
N TYR A 2 -4.18 -26.04 7.89
CA TYR A 2 -4.02 -27.11 8.89
C TYR A 2 -4.26 -26.56 10.32
N PRO A 3 -4.75 -27.38 11.29
CA PRO A 3 -4.85 -26.97 12.69
C PRO A 3 -3.49 -26.46 13.22
N GLY A 4 -3.46 -25.27 13.82
CA GLY A 4 -2.23 -24.64 14.34
C GLY A 4 -1.45 -23.75 13.35
N GLY A 5 -1.94 -23.54 12.12
CA GLY A 5 -1.24 -22.73 11.10
C GLY A 5 -1.37 -21.21 11.21
N ILE A 6 -1.88 -20.67 12.32
CA ILE A 6 -2.08 -19.22 12.49
C ILE A 6 -0.72 -18.55 12.67
N LYS A 7 -0.44 -17.51 11.89
CA LYS A 7 0.79 -16.70 11.97
C LYS A 7 0.44 -15.25 12.21
N GLU A 8 1.03 -14.66 13.23
CA GLU A 8 0.84 -13.25 13.57
C GLU A 8 2.12 -12.45 13.31
N ARG A 9 1.94 -11.20 12.89
CA ARG A 9 3.01 -10.22 12.68
C ARG A 9 2.52 -8.83 13.05
N SER A 10 3.31 -8.09 13.81
CA SER A 10 3.02 -6.68 14.11
C SER A 10 3.36 -5.78 12.91
N LYS A 11 2.85 -4.53 12.91
CA LYS A 11 3.16 -3.56 11.85
C LYS A 11 4.66 -3.26 11.77
N GLY A 12 5.31 -3.04 12.93
CA GLY A 12 6.76 -2.81 13.01
C GLY A 12 7.55 -3.98 12.42
N GLN A 13 7.19 -5.22 12.76
CA GLN A 13 7.82 -6.41 12.19
C GLN A 13 7.69 -6.55 10.66
N ILE A 14 6.64 -5.96 10.06
CA ILE A 14 6.48 -5.96 8.61
C ILE A 14 7.33 -4.87 7.98
N LEU A 15 7.36 -3.67 8.58
CA LEU A 15 8.18 -2.55 8.14
C LEU A 15 9.68 -2.86 8.21
N ASP A 16 10.13 -3.47 9.30
CA ASP A 16 11.53 -3.87 9.48
C ASP A 16 11.87 -5.17 8.72
N GLY A 17 10.86 -5.79 8.10
CA GLY A 17 10.96 -7.09 7.46
C GLY A 17 11.39 -7.00 6.00
N LYS A 18 11.27 -8.15 5.32
CA LYS A 18 11.61 -8.29 3.88
C LYS A 18 10.65 -7.56 2.94
N HIS A 19 9.49 -7.14 3.43
CA HIS A 19 8.40 -6.61 2.62
C HIS A 19 7.68 -5.45 3.32
N PRO A 20 8.36 -4.31 3.52
CA PRO A 20 7.78 -3.11 4.14
C PRO A 20 6.54 -2.59 3.38
N GLU A 21 6.50 -2.76 2.06
CA GLU A 21 5.42 -2.32 1.17
C GLU A 21 4.04 -2.87 1.56
N ARG A 22 4.02 -4.07 2.18
CA ARG A 22 2.78 -4.77 2.55
C ARG A 22 1.93 -4.03 3.57
N VAL A 23 2.51 -3.13 4.37
CA VAL A 23 1.73 -2.36 5.35
C VAL A 23 0.77 -1.42 4.62
N VAL A 24 1.27 -0.72 3.61
CA VAL A 24 0.48 0.23 2.81
C VAL A 24 -0.49 -0.54 1.90
N GLU A 25 -0.02 -1.58 1.21
CA GLU A 25 -0.86 -2.42 0.36
C GLU A 25 -2.07 -2.98 1.12
N LYS A 26 -1.85 -3.57 2.30
CA LYS A 26 -2.95 -4.11 3.12
C LYS A 26 -3.87 -3.04 3.68
N ALA A 27 -3.38 -1.83 3.91
CA ALA A 27 -4.23 -0.72 4.33
C ALA A 27 -5.19 -0.32 3.20
N VAL A 28 -4.66 -0.16 1.98
CA VAL A 28 -5.48 0.18 0.79
C VAL A 28 -6.43 -0.95 0.42
N GLU A 29 -5.99 -2.22 0.45
CA GLU A 29 -6.83 -3.38 0.16
C GLU A 29 -8.08 -3.40 1.07
N ARG A 30 -7.93 -3.06 2.35
CA ARG A 30 -9.03 -3.02 3.32
C ARG A 30 -10.00 -1.86 3.12
N MET A 31 -9.60 -0.82 2.39
CA MET A 31 -10.45 0.33 2.04
C MET A 31 -11.25 0.08 0.75
N LEU A 32 -10.87 -0.90 -0.06
CA LEU A 32 -11.53 -1.21 -1.33
C LEU A 32 -12.72 -2.17 -1.15
N PRO A 33 -13.74 -2.10 -2.04
CA PRO A 33 -14.86 -3.03 -2.01
C PRO A 33 -14.40 -4.45 -2.31
N ARG A 34 -14.93 -5.43 -1.58
CA ARG A 34 -14.62 -6.85 -1.82
C ARG A 34 -15.27 -7.33 -3.10
N GLY A 35 -14.48 -7.86 -4.03
CA GLY A 35 -14.99 -8.45 -5.26
C GLY A 35 -14.02 -8.35 -6.44
N PRO A 36 -14.43 -8.77 -7.64
CA PRO A 36 -13.60 -8.71 -8.84
C PRO A 36 -13.17 -7.28 -9.19
N LEU A 37 -14.07 -6.31 -9.01
CA LEU A 37 -13.78 -4.89 -9.26
C LEU A 37 -12.71 -4.36 -8.30
N GLY A 38 -12.81 -4.65 -7.00
CA GLY A 38 -11.81 -4.25 -6.01
C GLY A 38 -10.42 -4.80 -6.34
N ARG A 39 -10.35 -6.07 -6.78
CA ARG A 39 -9.09 -6.68 -7.24
C ARG A 39 -8.49 -5.97 -8.46
N LYS A 40 -9.33 -5.56 -9.41
CA LYS A 40 -8.91 -4.80 -10.60
C LYS A 40 -8.41 -3.40 -10.22
N VAL A 41 -9.07 -2.72 -9.30
CA VAL A 41 -8.60 -1.43 -8.78
C VAL A 41 -7.28 -1.60 -8.04
N PHE A 42 -7.18 -2.63 -7.21
CA PHE A 42 -5.98 -2.92 -6.43
C PHE A 42 -4.77 -3.22 -7.32
N SER A 43 -4.94 -3.88 -8.47
CA SER A 43 -3.82 -4.14 -9.41
C SER A 43 -3.22 -2.88 -10.05
N ASN A 44 -3.91 -1.74 -9.98
CA ASN A 44 -3.39 -0.47 -10.47
C ASN A 44 -2.44 0.20 -9.45
N LEU A 45 -2.49 -0.21 -8.17
CA LEU A 45 -1.64 0.33 -7.12
C LEU A 45 -0.22 -0.26 -7.23
N ARG A 46 0.78 0.62 -7.16
CA ARG A 46 2.21 0.26 -7.08
C ARG A 46 2.82 0.92 -5.87
N VAL A 47 3.33 0.12 -4.93
CA VAL A 47 3.98 0.59 -3.70
C VAL A 47 5.45 0.19 -3.76
N TYR A 48 6.33 1.16 -3.51
CA TYR A 48 7.78 0.97 -3.48
C TYR A 48 8.31 1.26 -2.09
N ALA A 49 9.25 0.44 -1.63
CA ALA A 49 9.89 0.61 -0.33
C ALA A 49 10.91 1.75 -0.31
N GLY A 50 11.56 2.01 -1.46
CA GLY A 50 12.55 3.06 -1.64
C GLY A 50 11.96 4.33 -2.25
N ALA A 51 12.80 5.35 -2.41
CA ALA A 51 12.43 6.62 -3.03
C ALA A 51 12.27 6.55 -4.56
N GLU A 52 12.74 5.48 -5.19
CA GLU A 52 12.76 5.32 -6.64
C GLU A 52 11.63 4.41 -7.14
N HIS A 53 11.16 4.69 -8.36
CA HIS A 53 10.19 3.87 -9.07
C HIS A 53 10.58 3.71 -10.55
N PRO A 54 10.30 2.56 -11.20
CA PRO A 54 10.64 2.32 -12.61
C PRO A 54 9.67 2.98 -13.62
N HIS A 55 8.76 3.85 -13.17
CA HIS A 55 7.66 4.39 -13.97
C HIS A 55 7.97 5.73 -14.67
N GLU A 56 9.23 6.06 -14.90
CA GLU A 56 9.64 7.32 -15.53
C GLU A 56 9.04 7.53 -16.92
N ALA A 57 8.90 6.46 -17.70
CA ALA A 57 8.30 6.50 -19.04
C ALA A 57 6.84 6.98 -19.06
N GLN A 58 6.12 6.83 -17.94
CA GLN A 58 4.71 7.21 -17.82
C GLN A 58 4.53 8.69 -17.46
N LYS A 59 5.62 9.42 -17.16
CA LYS A 59 5.61 10.83 -16.73
C LYS A 59 4.59 11.07 -15.59
N PRO A 60 4.76 10.42 -14.42
CA PRO A 60 3.84 10.58 -13.31
C PRO A 60 3.81 12.02 -12.80
N GLU A 61 2.62 12.53 -12.52
CA GLU A 61 2.43 13.85 -11.91
C GLU A 61 2.48 13.74 -10.38
N VAL A 62 3.14 14.71 -9.75
CA VAL A 62 3.28 14.74 -8.29
C VAL A 62 1.95 15.20 -7.66
N LEU A 63 1.39 14.36 -6.80
CA LEU A 63 0.16 14.67 -6.06
C LEU A 63 0.48 15.19 -4.64
N ASP A 64 0.34 16.49 -4.42
CA ASP A 64 0.47 17.08 -3.08
C ASP A 64 -0.86 17.00 -2.30
N VAL A 65 -0.99 15.95 -1.50
CA VAL A 65 -2.17 15.72 -0.63
C VAL A 65 -2.21 16.71 0.55
N ALA A 66 -1.07 17.24 0.97
CA ALA A 66 -0.98 18.17 2.09
C ALA A 66 -1.52 19.57 1.72
N ALA A 67 -1.36 20.01 0.48
CA ALA A 67 -1.92 21.27 0.00
C ALA A 67 -3.45 21.28 -0.14
N MET A 68 -4.08 20.11 -0.33
CA MET A 68 -5.52 20.01 -0.62
C MET A 68 -6.42 20.30 0.59
N ASN A 69 -5.93 20.07 1.82
CA ASN A 69 -6.69 20.35 3.03
C ASN A 69 -5.74 20.76 4.17
N PRO A 70 -5.97 21.89 4.87
CA PRO A 70 -5.15 22.30 6.00
C PRO A 70 -5.06 21.26 7.13
N LYS A 71 -6.02 20.34 7.23
CA LYS A 71 -5.98 19.21 8.19
C LYS A 71 -4.96 18.13 7.83
N ASN A 72 -4.48 18.07 6.60
CA ASN A 72 -3.52 17.05 6.14
C ASN A 72 -2.06 17.42 6.43
N LYS A 73 -1.79 18.65 6.88
CA LYS A 73 -0.43 19.14 7.22
C LYS A 73 -0.01 18.89 8.68
N ARG A 74 -0.89 18.28 9.48
CA ARG A 74 -0.71 18.12 10.93
C ARG A 74 0.01 16.84 11.31
#